data_AF-A0A1X0RI31-F1
#
_entry.id   AF-A0A1X0RI31-F1
#
_cell.length_a   1.000
_cell.length_b   1.000
_cell.length_c   1.000
_cell.angle_alpha   90.00
_cell.angle_beta   90.00
_cell.angle_gamma   90.00
#
_symmetry.space_group_name_H-M   'P 1'
#
loop_
_entity.id
_entity.type
_entity.pdbx_description
1 polymer ?
#
loop_
_entity_poly.entity_id
_entity_poly.type
_entity_poly.pdbx_seq_one_letter_code
_entity_poly.pdbx_strand_id
1 'polypeptide(L)'
;MNKRPSFVNFPIPFDHPYTIPTLLATVSASALLYYSLQASHKRDLKEAIRQQVIYKRRHLKRKEDKFASLKIEKQYVNPFKEWNANVPLWEYILYWLGIGRHDYSAKDLERLHVIRPNLDKLVEKNVSFIWLGLDGLTILTDPVLDHKKRAKPCPCQIEDLMGVVDIVLVSHNHFDHLDENVVKGLGNKVTWYIPLGLREWFVKRGVDNVIELDWWQEIHHKDRPDILIACVPAMHSSCSFWDKDESLCGDTGYVPELFQSIRDLYAPFTIAALPIGTYEPPSIFKSLHMNPTEAIQAHHDLGSPCISIGIHWGTFHLSNESYLSPPELLARLWAAQNTNGSQFITTSLGQLIDIE
;
A
#
# COMPACT_ATOMS: atom_id res chain seq x y z
N MET A 1 -12.17 -53.15 33.95
CA MET A 1 -11.70 -52.03 34.79
C MET A 1 -10.57 -51.30 34.06
N ASN A 2 -10.88 -50.22 33.35
CA ASN A 2 -9.87 -49.37 32.70
C ASN A 2 -9.27 -48.40 33.73
N LYS A 3 -8.12 -48.74 34.31
CA LYS A 3 -7.33 -47.77 35.09
C LYS A 3 -6.61 -46.85 34.10
N ARG A 4 -7.01 -45.58 34.04
CA ARG A 4 -6.22 -44.53 33.37
C ARG A 4 -4.85 -44.44 34.05
N PRO A 5 -3.74 -44.37 33.31
CA PRO A 5 -2.44 -44.10 33.92
C PRO A 5 -2.48 -42.72 34.59
N SER A 6 -2.16 -42.69 35.88
CA SER A 6 -2.05 -41.47 36.68
C SER A 6 -0.63 -40.93 36.56
N PHE A 7 -0.48 -39.72 36.04
CA PHE A 7 0.81 -39.00 35.92
C PHE A 7 1.41 -38.56 37.27
N VAL A 8 0.76 -38.87 38.40
CA VAL A 8 1.10 -38.35 39.73
C VAL A 8 2.40 -38.94 40.31
N ASN A 9 2.96 -40.01 39.73
CA ASN A 9 4.07 -40.76 40.34
C ASN A 9 5.41 -40.70 39.59
N PHE A 10 5.66 -39.71 38.75
CA PHE A 10 7.01 -39.46 38.23
C PHE A 10 7.73 -38.46 39.14
N PRO A 11 8.66 -38.89 40.02
CA PRO A 11 9.48 -37.95 40.79
C PRO A 11 10.42 -37.21 39.82
N ILE A 12 10.15 -35.93 39.60
CA ILE A 12 11.07 -35.05 38.87
C ILE A 12 12.21 -34.71 39.84
N PRO A 13 13.47 -35.12 39.56
CA PRO A 13 14.59 -34.88 40.47
C PRO A 13 15.03 -33.41 40.36
N PHE A 14 14.38 -32.53 41.12
CA PHE A 14 14.67 -31.09 41.13
C PHE A 14 16.09 -30.75 41.62
N ASP A 15 16.78 -31.70 42.25
CA ASP A 15 18.14 -31.54 42.79
C ASP A 15 19.24 -31.62 41.71
N HIS A 16 18.90 -32.05 40.48
CA HIS A 16 19.88 -32.11 39.39
C HIS A 16 20.04 -30.73 38.72
N PRO A 17 21.28 -30.25 38.46
CA PRO A 17 21.54 -28.89 37.97
C PRO A 17 20.89 -28.56 36.62
N TYR A 18 20.54 -29.58 35.83
CA TYR A 18 19.86 -29.41 34.54
C TYR A 18 18.33 -29.57 34.60
N THR A 19 17.73 -30.02 35.70
CA THR A 19 16.27 -30.29 35.74
C THR A 19 15.44 -29.04 35.48
N ILE A 20 15.74 -27.93 36.17
CA ILE A 20 15.04 -26.65 35.97
C ILE A 20 15.30 -26.09 34.56
N PRO A 21 16.55 -25.99 34.06
CA PRO A 21 16.82 -25.59 32.67
C PRO A 21 16.09 -26.42 31.62
N THR A 22 16.10 -27.76 31.75
CA THR A 22 15.41 -28.66 30.82
C THR A 22 13.90 -28.47 30.87
N LEU A 23 13.31 -28.30 32.06
CA LEU A 23 11.88 -28.08 32.20
C LEU A 23 11.46 -26.71 31.61
N LEU A 24 12.25 -25.66 31.83
CA LEU A 24 12.02 -24.35 31.22
C LEU A 24 12.11 -24.44 29.69
N ALA A 25 13.15 -25.08 29.15
CA ALA A 25 13.35 -25.24 27.71
C ALA A 25 12.22 -26.04 27.06
N THR A 26 11.80 -27.15 27.67
CA THR A 26 10.73 -28.02 27.16
C THR A 26 9.36 -27.33 27.20
N VAL A 27 9.02 -26.64 28.29
CA VAL A 27 7.78 -25.86 28.39
C VAL A 27 7.77 -24.72 27.39
N SER A 28 8.90 -24.00 27.24
CA SER A 28 9.02 -22.89 26.30
C SER A 28 8.90 -23.37 24.84
N ALA A 29 9.61 -24.45 24.47
CA ALA A 29 9.51 -25.05 23.14
C ALA A 29 8.09 -25.57 22.86
N SER A 30 7.45 -26.21 23.85
CA SER A 30 6.07 -26.69 23.71
C SER A 30 5.07 -25.56 23.55
N ALA A 31 5.23 -24.46 24.30
CA ALA A 31 4.39 -23.27 24.18
C ALA A 31 4.58 -22.60 22.81
N LEU A 32 5.83 -22.41 22.35
CA LEU A 32 6.15 -21.87 21.03
C LEU A 32 5.52 -22.73 19.92
N LEU A 33 5.65 -24.05 20.01
CA LEU A 33 5.04 -24.97 19.05
C LEU A 33 3.51 -24.88 19.08
N TYR A 34 2.89 -24.87 20.26
CA TYR A 34 1.44 -24.75 20.42
C TYR A 34 0.91 -23.46 19.79
N TYR A 35 1.49 -22.30 20.14
CA TYR A 35 1.06 -21.02 19.60
C TYR A 35 1.34 -20.89 18.10
N SER A 36 2.45 -21.46 17.60
CA SER A 36 2.74 -21.54 16.17
C SER A 36 1.70 -22.35 15.41
N LEU A 37 1.34 -23.54 15.91
CA LEU A 37 0.29 -24.38 15.32
C LEU A 37 -1.08 -23.71 15.40
N GLN A 38 -1.41 -23.06 16.51
CA GLN A 38 -2.65 -22.32 16.67
C GLN A 38 -2.74 -21.14 15.69
N ALA A 39 -1.64 -20.40 15.50
CA ALA A 39 -1.55 -19.32 14.53
C ALA A 39 -1.68 -19.86 13.10
N SER A 40 -1.03 -20.98 12.77
CA SER A 40 -1.18 -21.64 11.47
C SER A 40 -2.62 -22.05 11.21
N HIS A 41 -3.26 -22.73 12.16
CA HIS A 41 -4.65 -23.17 12.03
C HIS A 41 -5.61 -21.99 11.80
N LYS A 42 -5.43 -20.88 12.51
CA LYS A 42 -6.21 -19.65 12.29
C LYS A 42 -6.02 -19.10 10.87
N ARG A 43 -4.78 -19.05 10.37
CA ARG A 43 -4.49 -18.62 9.00
C ARG A 43 -5.15 -19.55 7.97
N ASP A 44 -5.04 -20.86 8.15
CA ASP A 44 -5.61 -21.86 7.24
C ASP A 44 -7.14 -21.78 7.22
N LEU A 45 -7.78 -21.58 8.37
CA LEU A 45 -9.23 -21.38 8.47
C LEU A 45 -9.67 -20.09 7.76
N LYS A 46 -8.96 -18.98 8.00
CA LYS A 46 -9.24 -17.69 7.35
C LYS A 46 -9.10 -17.81 5.83
N GLU A 47 -8.06 -18.50 5.35
CA GLU A 47 -7.84 -18.78 3.93
C GLU A 47 -8.95 -19.67 3.34
N ALA A 48 -9.36 -20.72 4.05
CA ALA A 48 -10.44 -21.61 3.58
C ALA A 48 -11.77 -20.85 3.42
N ILE A 49 -12.12 -20.00 4.40
CA ILE A 49 -13.30 -19.13 4.32
C ILE A 49 -13.19 -18.18 3.12
N ARG A 50 -12.02 -17.54 2.96
CA ARG A 50 -11.74 -16.63 1.85
C ARG A 50 -11.93 -17.31 0.49
N GLN A 51 -11.33 -18.48 0.29
CA GLN A 51 -11.47 -19.27 -0.93
C GLN A 51 -12.92 -19.68 -1.21
N GLN A 52 -13.67 -20.06 -0.17
CA GLN A 52 -15.08 -20.37 -0.31
C GLN A 52 -15.90 -19.16 -0.77
N VAL A 53 -15.62 -17.96 -0.25
CA VAL A 53 -16.29 -16.73 -0.69
C VAL A 53 -15.91 -16.38 -2.12
N ILE A 54 -14.61 -16.40 -2.46
CA ILE A 54 -14.13 -16.13 -3.83
C ILE A 54 -14.75 -17.09 -4.84
N TYR A 55 -14.85 -18.38 -4.49
CA TYR A 55 -15.49 -19.38 -5.35
C TYR A 55 -16.94 -19.02 -5.65
N LYS A 56 -17.72 -18.59 -4.63
CA LYS A 56 -19.10 -18.14 -4.81
C LYS A 56 -19.20 -16.89 -5.70
N ARG A 57 -18.20 -16.01 -5.67
CA ARG A 57 -18.20 -14.77 -6.47
C ARG A 57 -18.02 -14.96 -7.97
N ARG A 58 -17.56 -16.13 -8.41
CA ARG A 58 -17.40 -16.46 -9.85
C ARG A 58 -18.72 -16.44 -10.63
N HIS A 59 -19.85 -16.52 -9.92
CA HIS A 59 -21.19 -16.53 -10.49
C HIS A 59 -21.92 -15.19 -10.34
N LEU A 60 -21.22 -14.12 -9.94
CA LEU A 60 -21.81 -12.79 -9.87
C LEU A 60 -22.11 -12.24 -11.26
N LYS A 61 -23.12 -11.38 -11.32
CA LYS A 61 -23.66 -10.85 -12.58
C LYS A 61 -22.68 -9.87 -13.24
N ARG A 62 -22.03 -9.04 -12.43
CA ARG A 62 -20.95 -8.15 -12.84
C ARG A 62 -19.61 -8.84 -12.63
N LYS A 63 -18.69 -8.68 -13.59
CA LYS A 63 -17.41 -9.38 -13.57
C LYS A 63 -16.47 -8.80 -12.52
N GLU A 64 -16.54 -7.49 -12.34
CA GLU A 64 -15.79 -6.67 -11.39
C GLU A 64 -16.14 -6.96 -9.92
N ASP A 65 -17.38 -7.41 -9.64
CA ASP A 65 -17.81 -7.73 -8.26
C ASP A 65 -16.99 -8.86 -7.62
N LYS A 66 -16.26 -9.65 -8.41
CA LYS A 66 -15.30 -10.63 -7.87
C LYS A 66 -14.22 -9.96 -7.01
N PHE A 67 -13.90 -8.69 -7.30
CA PHE A 67 -12.95 -7.86 -6.57
C PHE A 67 -13.58 -6.98 -5.48
N ALA A 68 -14.88 -7.07 -5.22
CA ALA A 68 -15.51 -6.30 -4.14
C ALA A 68 -14.83 -6.55 -2.79
N SER A 69 -14.87 -5.61 -1.86
CA SER A 69 -14.24 -5.79 -0.55
C SER A 69 -14.73 -7.07 0.13
N LEU A 70 -13.83 -7.73 0.86
CA LEU A 70 -14.15 -8.96 1.56
C LEU A 70 -13.72 -8.82 3.01
N LYS A 71 -14.68 -8.93 3.92
CA LYS A 71 -14.44 -8.90 5.36
C LYS A 71 -14.63 -10.29 5.95
N ILE A 72 -13.61 -10.81 6.62
CA ILE A 72 -13.66 -12.05 7.40
C ILE A 72 -13.49 -11.67 8.86
N GLU A 73 -14.49 -12.01 9.68
CA GLU A 73 -14.59 -11.57 11.07
C GLU A 73 -14.58 -10.03 11.18
N LYS A 74 -13.47 -9.46 11.63
CA LYS A 74 -13.28 -8.01 11.75
C LYS A 74 -12.32 -7.43 10.72
N GLN A 75 -11.74 -8.29 9.87
CA GLN A 75 -10.64 -7.91 9.02
C GLN A 75 -10.99 -7.93 7.53
N TYR A 76 -10.61 -6.91 6.79
CA TYR A 76 -10.58 -6.94 5.33
C TYR A 76 -9.48 -7.88 4.84
N VAL A 77 -9.78 -8.62 3.79
CA VAL A 77 -8.88 -9.57 3.15
C VAL A 77 -8.97 -9.43 1.64
N ASN A 78 -7.88 -9.73 0.93
CA ASN A 78 -7.89 -9.62 -0.51
C ASN A 78 -8.83 -10.67 -1.15
N PRO A 79 -9.75 -10.26 -2.04
CA PRO A 79 -10.72 -11.14 -2.68
C PRO A 79 -10.17 -11.87 -3.93
N PHE A 80 -8.85 -11.86 -4.11
CA PHE A 80 -8.14 -12.55 -5.19
C PHE A 80 -6.94 -13.29 -4.62
N LYS A 81 -6.34 -14.17 -5.40
CA LYS A 81 -5.28 -15.05 -4.92
C LYS A 81 -4.04 -14.23 -4.54
N GLU A 82 -3.81 -14.05 -3.24
CA GLU A 82 -2.53 -13.58 -2.70
C GLU A 82 -1.43 -14.58 -3.08
N TRP A 83 -0.30 -14.10 -3.61
CA TRP A 83 0.82 -14.97 -3.95
C TRP A 83 1.72 -15.21 -2.72
N ASN A 84 1.96 -16.49 -2.46
CA ASN A 84 2.92 -17.09 -1.53
C ASN A 84 2.69 -16.93 -0.02
N ALA A 85 1.73 -17.68 0.54
CA ALA A 85 1.55 -17.87 1.99
C ALA A 85 2.71 -18.63 2.69
N ASN A 86 3.73 -19.05 1.94
CA ASN A 86 4.81 -19.92 2.40
C ASN A 86 6.16 -19.19 2.56
N VAL A 87 6.16 -17.88 2.77
CA VAL A 87 7.39 -17.18 3.15
C VAL A 87 7.87 -17.76 4.49
N PRO A 88 9.05 -18.39 4.53
CA PRO A 88 9.55 -18.95 5.78
C PRO A 88 9.75 -17.86 6.82
N LEU A 89 9.45 -18.16 8.09
CA LEU A 89 9.63 -17.21 9.19
C LEU A 89 11.05 -16.63 9.24
N TRP A 90 12.07 -17.43 8.87
CA TRP A 90 13.45 -16.97 8.87
C TRP A 90 13.71 -15.87 7.83
N GLU A 91 13.02 -15.84 6.68
CA GLU A 91 13.17 -14.76 5.69
C GLU A 91 12.67 -13.43 6.25
N TYR A 92 11.53 -13.46 6.97
CA TYR A 92 11.07 -12.29 7.72
C TYR A 92 12.08 -11.86 8.78
N ILE A 93 12.65 -12.80 9.55
CA ILE A 93 13.66 -12.49 10.56
C ILE A 93 14.88 -11.81 9.92
N LEU A 94 15.41 -12.37 8.82
CA LEU A 94 16.54 -11.78 8.11
C LEU A 94 16.21 -10.36 7.62
N TYR A 95 15.03 -10.17 7.01
CA TYR A 95 14.57 -8.88 6.55
C TYR A 95 14.44 -7.84 7.69
N TRP A 96 13.87 -8.24 8.83
CA TRP A 96 13.73 -7.38 10.01
C TRP A 96 15.07 -7.06 10.68
N LEU A 97 16.04 -7.97 10.61
CA LEU A 97 17.43 -7.74 11.04
C LEU A 97 18.23 -6.87 10.06
N GLY A 98 17.63 -6.47 8.92
CA GLY A 98 18.29 -5.65 7.90
C GLY A 98 19.29 -6.43 7.05
N ILE A 99 19.26 -7.76 7.08
CA ILE A 99 20.19 -8.60 6.32
C ILE A 99 19.80 -8.53 4.85
N GLY A 100 20.73 -8.05 4.01
CA GLY A 100 20.51 -7.84 2.57
C GLY A 100 19.93 -6.47 2.22
N ARG A 101 19.78 -5.55 3.17
CA ARG A 101 19.44 -4.15 2.86
C ARG A 101 20.62 -3.45 2.22
N HIS A 102 20.34 -2.71 1.15
CA HIS A 102 21.30 -1.80 0.56
C HIS A 102 21.16 -0.42 1.21
N ASP A 103 22.16 -0.05 2.00
CA ASP A 103 22.22 1.30 2.56
C ASP A 103 22.37 2.34 1.44
N TYR A 104 21.79 3.50 1.66
CA TYR A 104 21.92 4.63 0.75
C TYR A 104 23.33 5.20 0.79
N SER A 105 23.99 5.24 -0.36
CA SER A 105 25.23 6.00 -0.45
C SER A 105 24.93 7.49 -0.54
N ALA A 106 25.80 8.34 0.02
CA ALA A 106 25.67 9.80 -0.09
C ALA A 106 25.58 10.26 -1.56
N LYS A 107 26.29 9.55 -2.45
CA LYS A 107 26.27 9.80 -3.91
C LYS A 107 24.90 9.51 -4.53
N ASP A 108 24.22 8.45 -4.09
CA ASP A 108 22.88 8.12 -4.60
C ASP A 108 21.85 9.19 -4.18
N LEU A 109 21.99 9.70 -2.96
CA LEU A 109 21.16 10.81 -2.49
C LEU A 109 21.45 12.09 -3.29
N GLU A 110 22.70 12.40 -3.65
CA GLU A 110 23.03 13.57 -4.47
C GLU A 110 22.39 13.54 -5.87
N ARG A 111 22.17 12.35 -6.44
CA ARG A 111 21.57 12.18 -7.77
C ARG A 111 20.07 12.50 -7.81
N LEU A 112 19.35 12.40 -6.70
CA LEU A 112 17.94 12.79 -6.64
C LEU A 112 17.82 14.25 -6.15
N HIS A 113 17.53 15.14 -7.09
CA HIS A 113 17.34 16.55 -6.81
C HIS A 113 15.96 16.81 -6.19
N VAL A 114 15.95 17.64 -5.15
CA VAL A 114 14.74 18.21 -4.56
C VAL A 114 14.57 19.59 -5.14
N ILE A 115 13.50 19.80 -5.87
CA ILE A 115 13.15 21.06 -6.53
C ILE A 115 11.98 21.65 -5.76
N ARG A 116 12.08 22.91 -5.32
CA ARG A 116 10.92 23.60 -4.75
C ARG A 116 9.93 23.91 -5.89
N PRO A 117 8.70 23.38 -5.84
CA PRO A 117 7.72 23.63 -6.89
C PRO A 117 7.29 25.09 -6.87
N ASN A 118 7.05 25.65 -8.04
CA ASN A 118 6.38 26.95 -8.16
C ASN A 118 4.87 26.70 -8.11
N LEU A 119 4.27 26.88 -6.93
CA LEU A 119 2.85 26.59 -6.71
C LEU A 119 1.91 27.64 -7.33
N ASP A 120 2.41 28.86 -7.58
CA ASP A 120 1.63 29.91 -8.24
C ASP A 120 1.23 29.50 -9.66
N LYS A 121 2.09 28.71 -10.34
CA LYS A 121 1.76 28.12 -11.64
C LYS A 121 0.55 27.19 -11.59
N LEU A 122 0.28 26.57 -10.43
CA LEU A 122 -0.90 25.70 -10.27
C LEU A 122 -2.20 26.51 -10.27
N VAL A 123 -2.14 27.77 -9.83
CA VAL A 123 -3.30 28.66 -9.78
C VAL A 123 -3.52 29.33 -11.14
N GLU A 124 -2.46 29.60 -11.89
CA GLU A 124 -2.53 30.28 -13.20
C GLU A 124 -2.96 29.38 -14.36
N LYS A 125 -2.59 28.10 -14.32
CA LYS A 125 -3.00 27.11 -15.32
C LYS A 125 -4.11 26.25 -14.72
N ASN A 126 -5.24 26.12 -15.41
CA ASN A 126 -6.39 25.27 -15.05
C ASN A 126 -6.06 23.78 -14.85
N VAL A 127 -4.80 23.38 -14.84
CA VAL A 127 -4.35 22.02 -14.57
C VAL A 127 -2.92 22.10 -14.04
N SER A 128 -2.67 21.81 -12.77
CA SER A 128 -1.31 21.48 -12.31
C SER A 128 -1.29 20.63 -11.04
N PHE A 129 -0.32 19.73 -10.97
CA PHE A 129 -0.35 18.52 -10.15
C PHE A 129 0.65 18.60 -8.98
N ILE A 130 0.18 18.46 -7.75
CA ILE A 130 0.95 17.84 -6.66
C ILE A 130 0.32 16.47 -6.43
N TRP A 131 0.46 15.61 -7.46
CA TRP A 131 -0.31 14.37 -7.70
C TRP A 131 -1.81 14.53 -7.34
N LEU A 132 -2.74 15.05 -8.13
CA LEU A 132 -2.90 15.37 -9.54
C LEU A 132 -3.84 16.60 -9.69
N GLY A 133 -3.70 17.49 -10.69
CA GLY A 133 -4.65 18.60 -10.91
C GLY A 133 -5.62 18.28 -12.04
N LEU A 134 -6.93 18.48 -11.86
CA LEU A 134 -7.93 18.24 -12.92
C LEU A 134 -8.88 19.44 -13.03
N ASP A 135 -8.96 20.08 -14.20
CA ASP A 135 -9.94 21.12 -14.54
C ASP A 135 -10.15 22.20 -13.46
N GLY A 136 -9.09 22.83 -12.98
CA GLY A 136 -9.12 23.90 -11.97
C GLY A 136 -9.35 23.40 -10.53
N LEU A 137 -9.26 22.09 -10.31
CA LEU A 137 -9.26 21.46 -9.00
C LEU A 137 -7.86 20.93 -8.67
N THR A 138 -7.35 21.24 -7.49
CA THR A 138 -6.08 20.67 -7.00
C THR A 138 -6.37 19.45 -6.12
N ILE A 139 -5.98 18.28 -6.60
CA ILE A 139 -6.06 17.02 -5.85
C ILE A 139 -4.68 16.70 -5.29
N LEU A 140 -4.64 16.30 -4.03
CA LEU A 140 -3.45 15.81 -3.34
C LEU A 140 -3.67 14.34 -2.97
N THR A 141 -2.73 13.47 -3.33
CA THR A 141 -2.81 12.04 -2.98
C THR A 141 -1.81 11.67 -1.91
N ASP A 142 -2.21 10.83 -0.94
CA ASP A 142 -1.34 10.21 0.07
C ASP A 142 -0.31 11.16 0.71
N PRO A 143 -0.77 12.28 1.32
CA PRO A 143 0.16 13.32 1.67
C PRO A 143 0.93 12.99 2.94
N VAL A 144 2.25 12.86 2.76
CA VAL A 144 3.23 12.87 3.85
C VAL A 144 4.22 13.98 3.56
N LEU A 145 4.43 14.87 4.52
CA LEU A 145 5.33 16.02 4.36
C LEU A 145 6.54 15.89 5.27
N ASP A 146 6.33 15.76 6.58
CA ASP A 146 7.43 15.70 7.53
C ASP A 146 7.46 14.36 8.27
N HIS A 147 8.45 13.54 7.93
CA HIS A 147 8.65 12.27 8.61
C HIS A 147 10.14 11.90 8.68
N LYS A 148 10.59 11.52 9.89
CA LYS A 148 12.00 11.21 10.21
C LYS A 148 12.64 10.10 9.38
N LYS A 149 11.84 9.24 8.75
CA LYS A 149 12.32 8.12 7.90
C LYS A 149 12.46 8.49 6.43
N ARG A 150 12.12 9.71 6.03
CA ARG A 150 12.34 10.16 4.64
C ARG A 150 13.83 10.29 4.38
N ALA A 151 14.27 9.80 3.23
CA ALA A 151 15.64 9.97 2.74
C ALA A 151 15.91 11.42 2.30
N LYS A 152 14.86 12.12 1.85
CA LYS A 152 14.90 13.50 1.37
C LYS A 152 13.78 14.33 1.98
N PRO A 153 14.03 15.62 2.26
CA PRO A 153 12.97 16.52 2.72
C PRO A 153 11.87 16.64 1.66
N CYS A 154 10.65 16.87 2.10
CA CYS A 154 9.56 17.20 1.18
C CYS A 154 9.86 18.53 0.47
N PRO A 155 9.62 18.63 -0.85
CA PRO A 155 9.90 19.84 -1.61
C PRO A 155 9.01 21.05 -1.25
N CYS A 156 7.91 20.83 -0.53
CA CYS A 156 7.02 21.86 -0.02
C CYS A 156 6.69 21.64 1.46
N GLN A 157 6.19 22.68 2.11
CA GLN A 157 5.67 22.65 3.48
C GLN A 157 4.15 22.64 3.48
N ILE A 158 3.55 22.37 4.65
CA ILE A 158 2.09 22.32 4.77
C ILE A 158 1.44 23.66 4.49
N GLU A 159 2.09 24.76 4.86
CA GLU A 159 1.63 26.13 4.62
C GLU A 159 1.54 26.43 3.14
N ASP A 160 2.43 25.86 2.33
CA ASP A 160 2.45 26.02 0.88
C ASP A 160 1.20 25.36 0.22
N LEU A 161 0.57 24.38 0.89
CA LEU A 161 -0.60 23.65 0.39
C LEU A 161 -1.93 24.24 0.87
N MET A 162 -1.90 25.01 1.96
CA MET A 162 -3.09 25.59 2.56
C MET A 162 -3.75 26.60 1.61
N GLY A 163 -5.00 26.32 1.22
CA GLY A 163 -5.77 27.19 0.34
C GLY A 163 -5.49 27.00 -1.16
N VAL A 164 -4.63 26.02 -1.51
CA VAL A 164 -4.41 25.59 -2.90
C VAL A 164 -5.11 24.26 -3.16
N VAL A 165 -5.09 23.34 -2.19
CA VAL A 165 -5.67 21.99 -2.30
C VAL A 165 -7.17 22.04 -2.05
N ASP A 166 -7.95 21.36 -2.89
CA ASP A 166 -9.41 21.24 -2.77
C ASP A 166 -9.81 19.84 -2.26
N ILE A 167 -9.14 18.81 -2.81
CA ILE A 167 -9.44 17.40 -2.53
C ILE A 167 -8.17 16.69 -2.07
N VAL A 168 -8.34 15.81 -1.08
CA VAL A 168 -7.31 14.85 -0.69
C VAL A 168 -7.81 13.43 -0.90
N LEU A 169 -7.05 12.63 -1.65
CA LEU A 169 -7.28 11.20 -1.81
C LEU A 169 -6.31 10.44 -0.91
N VAL A 170 -6.84 9.65 0.00
CA VAL A 170 -6.05 8.76 0.84
C VAL A 170 -6.29 7.35 0.36
N SER A 171 -5.21 6.64 0.08
CA SER A 171 -5.23 5.27 -0.36
C SER A 171 -5.24 4.34 0.84
N HIS A 172 -4.40 4.52 1.85
CA HIS A 172 -4.46 3.70 3.07
C HIS A 172 -3.74 4.36 4.25
N ASN A 173 -3.79 3.73 5.42
CA ASN A 173 -3.31 4.29 6.68
C ASN A 173 -1.86 3.97 7.06
N HIS A 174 -1.03 3.49 6.13
CA HIS A 174 0.39 3.35 6.43
C HIS A 174 1.04 4.74 6.59
N PHE A 175 2.11 4.79 7.41
CA PHE A 175 2.74 6.04 7.83
C PHE A 175 3.38 6.83 6.67
N ASP A 176 3.67 6.15 5.57
CA ASP A 176 4.23 6.68 4.33
C ASP A 176 3.15 7.17 3.35
N HIS A 177 1.87 7.01 3.69
CA HIS A 177 0.71 7.48 2.91
C HIS A 177 -0.26 8.39 3.69
N LEU A 178 -0.27 8.31 5.03
CA LEU A 178 -1.16 9.10 5.87
C LEU A 178 -0.40 9.77 7.02
N ASP A 179 -0.22 11.09 6.91
CA ASP A 179 0.44 11.92 7.93
C ASP A 179 -0.58 12.71 8.76
N GLU A 180 -0.61 12.43 10.07
CA GLU A 180 -1.50 13.11 11.02
C GLU A 180 -1.28 14.64 11.06
N ASN A 181 -0.06 15.12 10.84
CA ASN A 181 0.22 16.56 10.83
C ASN A 181 -0.43 17.22 9.62
N VAL A 182 -0.42 16.55 8.46
CA VAL A 182 -1.11 17.03 7.26
C VAL A 182 -2.61 17.07 7.46
N VAL A 183 -3.16 15.99 8.04
CA VAL A 183 -4.60 15.90 8.35
C VAL A 183 -5.05 17.05 9.24
N LYS A 184 -4.29 17.34 10.31
CA LYS A 184 -4.60 18.46 11.21
C LYS A 184 -4.43 19.83 10.55
N GLY A 185 -3.41 20.02 9.72
CA GLY A 185 -3.16 21.32 9.11
C GLY A 185 -4.12 21.67 7.99
N LEU A 186 -4.42 20.74 7.07
CA LEU A 186 -5.42 20.98 6.02
C LEU A 186 -6.84 21.03 6.61
N GLY A 187 -7.13 20.15 7.59
CA GLY A 187 -8.38 20.13 8.33
C GLY A 187 -9.61 19.94 7.43
N ASN A 188 -10.72 20.59 7.80
CA ASN A 188 -12.00 20.50 7.08
C ASN A 188 -12.12 21.48 5.89
N LYS A 189 -11.05 22.22 5.56
CA LYS A 189 -11.06 23.13 4.40
C LYS A 189 -11.03 22.38 3.06
N VAL A 190 -10.49 21.16 3.08
CA VAL A 190 -10.43 20.26 1.94
C VAL A 190 -11.43 19.13 2.13
N THR A 191 -11.83 18.48 1.04
CA THR A 191 -12.66 17.26 1.11
C THR A 191 -11.75 16.03 1.05
N TRP A 192 -11.84 15.17 2.06
CA TRP A 192 -11.04 13.94 2.12
C TRP A 192 -11.85 12.76 1.59
N TYR A 193 -11.31 12.05 0.60
CA TYR A 193 -11.83 10.76 0.17
C TYR A 193 -10.92 9.68 0.73
N ILE A 194 -11.50 8.83 1.56
CA ILE A 194 -10.79 7.83 2.35
C ILE A 194 -11.43 6.47 2.12
N PRO A 195 -10.66 5.38 2.21
CA PRO A 195 -11.21 4.04 2.21
C PRO A 195 -12.03 3.74 3.47
N LEU A 196 -12.86 2.70 3.38
CA LEU A 196 -13.55 2.11 4.54
C LEU A 196 -12.63 1.89 5.74
N GLY A 197 -13.12 2.22 6.94
CA GLY A 197 -12.45 1.98 8.21
C GLY A 197 -11.71 3.20 8.79
N LEU A 198 -11.47 4.25 8.00
CA LEU A 198 -10.66 5.40 8.44
C LEU A 198 -11.47 6.56 9.00
N ARG A 199 -12.79 6.59 8.82
CA ARG A 199 -13.60 7.73 9.27
C ARG A 199 -13.40 8.06 10.76
N GLU A 200 -13.42 7.05 11.63
CA GLU A 200 -13.26 7.26 13.08
C GLU A 200 -11.89 7.85 13.42
N TRP A 201 -10.83 7.45 12.70
CA TRP A 201 -9.48 7.96 12.87
C TRP A 201 -9.39 9.47 12.55
N PHE A 202 -10.07 9.93 11.50
CA PHE A 202 -10.16 11.34 11.10
C PHE A 202 -10.99 12.16 12.09
N VAL A 203 -12.16 11.66 12.49
CA VAL A 203 -13.07 12.37 13.41
C VAL A 203 -12.42 12.58 14.77
N LYS A 204 -11.66 11.60 15.29
CA LYS A 204 -10.87 11.74 16.53
C LYS A 204 -9.83 12.87 16.46
N ARG A 205 -9.45 13.31 15.25
CA ARG A 205 -8.49 14.39 15.00
C ARG A 205 -9.16 15.71 14.61
N GLY A 206 -10.49 15.80 14.74
CA GLY A 206 -11.26 17.01 14.46
C GLY A 206 -11.58 17.23 12.97
N VAL A 207 -11.38 16.21 12.12
CA VAL A 207 -11.68 16.28 10.68
C VAL A 207 -12.88 15.40 10.39
N ASP A 208 -13.97 16.01 9.92
CA ASP A 208 -15.25 15.36 9.63
C ASP A 208 -15.75 15.57 8.20
N ASN A 209 -15.12 16.47 7.42
CA ASN A 209 -15.32 16.60 5.97
C ASN A 209 -14.61 15.45 5.22
N VAL A 210 -15.03 14.24 5.55
CA VAL A 210 -14.49 12.99 5.04
C VAL A 210 -15.60 12.16 4.40
N ILE A 211 -15.31 11.62 3.23
CA ILE A 211 -16.17 10.75 2.45
C ILE A 211 -15.49 9.38 2.42
N GLU A 212 -16.17 8.40 2.99
CA GLU A 212 -15.68 7.03 3.09
C GLU A 212 -16.24 6.19 1.95
N LEU A 213 -15.38 5.55 1.17
CA LEU A 213 -15.75 4.75 0.00
C LEU A 213 -15.26 3.30 0.14
N ASP A 214 -16.14 2.37 -0.24
CA ASP A 214 -15.79 0.98 -0.50
C ASP A 214 -15.34 0.79 -1.96
N TRP A 215 -14.68 -0.32 -2.23
CA TRP A 215 -14.32 -0.69 -3.59
C TRP A 215 -15.53 -0.75 -4.51
N TRP A 216 -15.35 -0.17 -5.70
CA TRP A 216 -16.36 0.05 -6.74
C TRP A 216 -17.47 1.01 -6.34
N GLN A 217 -17.35 1.71 -5.20
CA GLN A 217 -18.19 2.86 -4.94
C GLN A 217 -17.65 4.09 -5.65
N GLU A 218 -18.60 4.84 -6.17
CA GLU A 218 -18.38 6.05 -6.92
C GLU A 218 -19.19 7.18 -6.29
N ILE A 219 -18.64 8.38 -6.32
CA ILE A 219 -19.33 9.58 -5.88
C ILE A 219 -18.90 10.77 -6.71
N HIS A 220 -19.86 11.61 -7.09
CA HIS A 220 -19.56 12.89 -7.70
C HIS A 220 -19.13 13.89 -6.64
N HIS A 221 -18.06 14.67 -6.90
CA HIS A 221 -17.63 15.68 -5.96
C HIS A 221 -18.73 16.74 -5.78
N LYS A 222 -19.02 17.11 -4.54
CA LYS A 222 -20.15 17.99 -4.18
C LYS A 222 -20.10 19.34 -4.91
N ASP A 223 -18.94 19.97 -4.97
CA ASP A 223 -18.77 21.30 -5.55
C ASP A 223 -18.42 21.25 -7.05
N ARG A 224 -18.06 20.06 -7.56
CA ARG A 224 -17.79 19.76 -8.98
C ARG A 224 -18.46 18.45 -9.41
N PRO A 225 -19.77 18.45 -9.67
CA PRO A 225 -20.50 17.24 -10.04
C PRO A 225 -20.04 16.60 -11.35
N ASP A 226 -19.28 17.32 -12.18
CA ASP A 226 -18.61 16.79 -13.37
C ASP A 226 -17.44 15.85 -13.03
N ILE A 227 -16.91 15.91 -11.81
CA ILE A 227 -15.81 15.07 -11.33
C ILE A 227 -16.36 13.85 -10.61
N LEU A 228 -16.13 12.67 -11.17
CA LEU A 228 -16.41 11.37 -10.56
C LEU A 228 -15.19 10.87 -9.80
N ILE A 229 -15.37 10.49 -8.54
CA ILE A 229 -14.34 9.87 -7.71
C ILE A 229 -14.74 8.43 -7.44
N ALA A 230 -13.90 7.50 -7.84
CA ALA A 230 -14.11 6.07 -7.70
C ALA A 230 -13.04 5.46 -6.79
N CYS A 231 -13.46 4.66 -5.82
CA CYS A 231 -12.54 3.84 -5.03
C CYS A 231 -12.39 2.48 -5.73
N VAL A 232 -11.18 2.16 -6.21
CA VAL A 232 -10.91 0.92 -6.95
C VAL A 232 -10.12 -0.07 -6.09
N PRO A 233 -10.21 -1.39 -6.35
CA PRO A 233 -9.47 -2.39 -5.58
C PRO A 233 -7.97 -2.35 -5.81
N ALA A 234 -7.23 -2.81 -4.80
CA ALA A 234 -5.77 -2.94 -4.79
C ALA A 234 -5.35 -4.20 -4.02
N MET A 235 -4.26 -4.83 -4.43
CA MET A 235 -3.64 -5.98 -3.75
C MET A 235 -2.61 -5.51 -2.72
N HIS A 236 -3.07 -5.21 -1.51
CA HIS A 236 -2.18 -4.81 -0.43
C HIS A 236 -2.76 -5.20 0.92
N SER A 237 -2.02 -4.95 2.00
CA SER A 237 -2.50 -5.23 3.35
C SER A 237 -2.40 -3.97 4.19
N SER A 238 -3.52 -3.51 4.77
CA SER A 238 -3.48 -2.59 5.91
C SER A 238 -3.05 -3.38 7.15
N CYS A 239 -1.74 -3.52 7.34
CA CYS A 239 -1.19 -4.29 8.43
C CYS A 239 -0.33 -3.38 9.31
N SER A 240 -0.91 -2.87 10.38
CA SER A 240 -0.14 -2.73 11.62
C SER A 240 -0.50 -3.89 12.54
N PHE A 241 0.52 -4.46 13.20
CA PHE A 241 0.37 -5.59 14.13
C PHE A 241 -0.51 -5.24 15.36
N TRP A 242 -0.93 -3.98 15.50
CA TRP A 242 -1.57 -3.43 16.69
C TRP A 242 -2.80 -2.55 16.43
N ASP A 243 -3.00 -2.01 15.22
CA ASP A 243 -4.18 -1.18 14.92
C ASP A 243 -5.33 -2.01 14.36
N LYS A 244 -6.53 -1.58 14.71
CA LYS A 244 -7.82 -2.19 14.32
C LYS A 244 -8.44 -1.52 13.09
N ASP A 245 -7.76 -0.52 12.55
CA ASP A 245 -8.26 0.29 11.45
C ASP A 245 -7.65 -0.27 10.17
N GLU A 246 -8.48 -0.94 9.38
CA GLU A 246 -8.09 -1.63 8.17
C GLU A 246 -8.71 -0.90 6.99
N SER A 247 -7.88 -0.54 6.01
CA SER A 247 -8.19 0.42 4.95
C SER A 247 -7.70 -0.07 3.58
N LEU A 248 -8.30 0.43 2.51
CA LEU A 248 -8.26 -0.12 1.15
C LEU A 248 -7.37 0.69 0.19
N CYS A 249 -6.30 0.06 -0.33
CA CYS A 249 -5.00 0.68 -0.66
C CYS A 249 -4.79 1.28 -2.07
N GLY A 250 -3.67 1.99 -2.24
CA GLY A 250 -3.11 2.48 -3.52
C GLY A 250 -1.74 1.86 -3.84
N ASP A 251 -0.98 1.47 -2.81
CA ASP A 251 0.00 0.41 -2.96
C ASP A 251 -0.70 -0.87 -3.37
N THR A 252 -0.10 -1.59 -4.31
CA THR A 252 -0.67 -2.83 -4.82
C THR A 252 0.43 -3.72 -5.36
N GLY A 253 0.32 -5.02 -5.15
CA GLY A 253 0.98 -6.00 -6.00
C GLY A 253 0.24 -6.14 -7.33
N TYR A 254 0.84 -6.87 -8.28
CA TYR A 254 0.28 -7.00 -9.62
C TYR A 254 -0.77 -8.12 -9.73
N VAL A 255 -1.98 -7.75 -10.18
CA VAL A 255 -3.08 -8.66 -10.50
C VAL A 255 -3.66 -8.27 -11.87
N PRO A 256 -3.33 -8.99 -12.96
CA PRO A 256 -3.74 -8.58 -14.32
C PRO A 256 -5.24 -8.33 -14.46
N GLU A 257 -6.04 -9.27 -13.95
CA GLU A 257 -7.51 -9.22 -14.04
C GLU A 257 -8.11 -8.01 -13.29
N LEU A 258 -7.41 -7.49 -12.27
CA LEU A 258 -7.83 -6.31 -11.51
C LEU A 258 -7.67 -5.05 -12.37
N PHE A 259 -6.46 -4.83 -12.91
CA PHE A 259 -6.18 -3.69 -13.79
C PHE A 259 -7.04 -3.71 -15.05
N GLN A 260 -7.26 -4.89 -15.63
CA GLN A 260 -8.18 -5.06 -16.77
C GLN A 260 -9.62 -4.70 -16.41
N SER A 261 -10.09 -5.02 -15.19
CA SER A 261 -11.44 -4.65 -14.77
C SER A 261 -11.58 -3.14 -14.52
N ILE A 262 -10.52 -2.50 -13.99
CA ILE A 262 -10.44 -1.05 -13.86
C ILE A 262 -10.49 -0.38 -15.23
N ARG A 263 -9.73 -0.91 -16.21
CA ARG A 263 -9.78 -0.45 -17.61
C ARG A 263 -11.18 -0.59 -18.18
N ASP A 264 -11.80 -1.76 -18.06
CA ASP A 264 -13.08 -2.04 -18.69
C ASP A 264 -14.21 -1.10 -18.17
N LEU A 265 -14.05 -0.52 -16.96
CA LEU A 265 -14.98 0.44 -16.37
C LEU A 265 -14.66 1.91 -16.66
N TYR A 266 -13.38 2.31 -16.57
CA TYR A 266 -13.01 3.74 -16.53
C TYR A 266 -12.09 4.20 -17.66
N ALA A 267 -11.57 3.30 -18.50
CA ALA A 267 -10.73 3.70 -19.63
C ALA A 267 -11.53 4.48 -20.68
N PRO A 268 -10.88 5.34 -21.49
CA PRO A 268 -9.43 5.59 -21.55
C PRO A 268 -8.90 6.46 -20.40
N PHE A 269 -7.67 6.17 -19.95
CA PHE A 269 -6.97 7.00 -18.97
C PHE A 269 -5.96 7.94 -19.64
N THR A 270 -5.96 9.20 -19.25
CA THR A 270 -4.89 10.13 -19.65
C THR A 270 -3.63 9.89 -18.82
N ILE A 271 -3.78 9.72 -17.51
CA ILE A 271 -2.67 9.65 -16.55
C ILE A 271 -2.86 8.46 -15.63
N ALA A 272 -1.77 7.76 -15.31
CA ALA A 272 -1.72 6.82 -14.19
C ALA A 272 -0.46 7.01 -13.34
N ALA A 273 -0.62 7.05 -12.03
CA ALA A 273 0.50 6.99 -11.10
C ALA A 273 0.65 5.53 -10.62
N LEU A 274 1.77 4.89 -10.93
CA LEU A 274 1.99 3.47 -10.66
C LEU A 274 3.22 3.27 -9.76
N PRO A 275 3.09 2.56 -8.63
CA PRO A 275 4.23 2.29 -7.75
C PRO A 275 5.27 1.40 -8.45
N ILE A 276 6.54 1.76 -8.26
CA ILE A 276 7.67 1.03 -8.85
C ILE A 276 8.72 0.62 -7.81
N GLY A 277 8.58 1.02 -6.55
CA GLY A 277 9.50 0.71 -5.45
C GLY A 277 8.88 -0.20 -4.39
N THR A 278 9.65 -0.50 -3.35
CA THR A 278 9.27 -1.35 -2.21
C THR A 278 9.02 -2.81 -2.61
N TYR A 279 9.88 -3.38 -3.48
CA TYR A 279 9.64 -4.70 -4.06
C TYR A 279 10.66 -5.79 -3.68
N GLU A 280 11.76 -5.47 -2.99
CA GLU A 280 12.75 -6.48 -2.54
C GLU A 280 12.71 -6.77 -1.02
N PRO A 281 12.77 -8.05 -0.60
CA PRO A 281 12.85 -9.24 -1.44
C PRO A 281 11.48 -9.66 -2.02
N PRO A 282 11.43 -10.21 -3.24
CA PRO A 282 10.16 -10.61 -3.88
C PRO A 282 9.34 -11.63 -3.09
N SER A 283 9.98 -12.46 -2.26
CA SER A 283 9.25 -13.40 -1.41
C SER A 283 8.31 -12.69 -0.44
N ILE A 284 8.71 -11.52 0.09
CA ILE A 284 7.94 -10.74 1.07
C ILE A 284 7.00 -9.74 0.38
N PHE A 285 7.49 -9.03 -0.64
CA PHE A 285 6.80 -7.85 -1.16
C PHE A 285 5.95 -8.08 -2.41
N LYS A 286 6.11 -9.20 -3.14
CA LYS A 286 5.41 -9.41 -4.42
C LYS A 286 3.87 -9.38 -4.31
N SER A 287 3.33 -9.75 -3.15
CA SER A 287 1.89 -9.69 -2.88
C SER A 287 1.40 -8.33 -2.38
N LEU A 288 2.29 -7.34 -2.25
CA LEU A 288 2.02 -6.04 -1.64
C LEU A 288 2.41 -4.86 -2.54
N HIS A 289 3.49 -5.00 -3.32
CA HIS A 289 4.01 -3.95 -4.19
C HIS A 289 4.44 -4.53 -5.55
N MET A 290 4.21 -3.74 -6.60
CA MET A 290 4.71 -4.00 -7.94
C MET A 290 6.19 -3.63 -8.03
N ASN A 291 6.96 -4.45 -8.75
CA ASN A 291 8.26 -4.02 -9.27
C ASN A 291 8.08 -3.25 -10.61
N PRO A 292 9.14 -2.61 -11.16
CA PRO A 292 9.03 -1.87 -12.42
C PRO A 292 8.53 -2.68 -13.62
N THR A 293 8.83 -3.99 -13.69
CA THR A 293 8.33 -4.86 -14.77
C THR A 293 6.81 -5.05 -14.68
N GLU A 294 6.33 -5.30 -13.46
CA GLU A 294 4.91 -5.45 -13.15
C GLU A 294 4.16 -4.12 -13.32
N ALA A 295 4.76 -2.99 -12.99
CA ALA A 295 4.19 -1.67 -13.25
C ALA A 295 4.00 -1.41 -14.75
N ILE A 296 4.94 -1.83 -15.60
CA ILE A 296 4.78 -1.76 -17.08
C ILE A 296 3.64 -2.66 -17.55
N GLN A 297 3.48 -3.84 -16.95
CA GLN A 297 2.35 -4.72 -17.28
C GLN A 297 1.01 -4.09 -16.86
N ALA A 298 0.95 -3.51 -15.66
CA ALA A 298 -0.21 -2.76 -15.18
C ALA A 298 -0.56 -1.58 -16.09
N HIS A 299 0.44 -0.83 -16.57
CA HIS A 299 0.25 0.23 -17.56
C HIS A 299 -0.50 -0.29 -18.81
N HIS A 300 -0.07 -1.42 -19.37
CA HIS A 300 -0.73 -2.01 -20.53
C HIS A 300 -2.13 -2.57 -20.21
N ASP A 301 -2.29 -3.22 -19.06
CA ASP A 301 -3.59 -3.77 -18.63
C ASP A 301 -4.62 -2.68 -18.34
N LEU A 302 -4.18 -1.49 -17.92
CA LEU A 302 -5.00 -0.27 -17.81
C LEU A 302 -5.40 0.32 -19.18
N GLY A 303 -4.93 -0.27 -20.29
CA GLY A 303 -5.22 0.23 -21.63
C GLY A 303 -4.19 1.23 -22.16
N SER A 304 -2.97 1.22 -21.62
CA SER A 304 -1.86 2.10 -21.98
C SER A 304 -2.21 3.60 -21.87
N PRO A 305 -2.36 4.14 -20.64
CA PRO A 305 -2.60 5.56 -20.41
C PRO A 305 -1.63 6.45 -21.19
N CYS A 306 -2.04 7.65 -21.61
CA CYS A 306 -1.16 8.55 -22.38
C CYS A 306 0.19 8.79 -21.68
N ILE A 307 0.15 8.97 -20.36
CA ILE A 307 1.34 9.06 -19.52
C ILE A 307 1.17 8.26 -18.23
N SER A 308 2.20 7.52 -17.86
CA SER A 308 2.32 6.91 -16.53
C SER A 308 3.52 7.46 -15.79
N ILE A 309 3.34 7.71 -14.49
CA ILE A 309 4.36 8.28 -13.62
C ILE A 309 4.73 7.22 -12.58
N GLY A 310 6.01 6.87 -12.53
CA GLY A 310 6.55 5.92 -11.58
C GLY A 310 6.66 6.55 -10.19
N ILE A 311 5.90 6.00 -9.24
CA ILE A 311 5.78 6.50 -7.87
C ILE A 311 6.31 5.50 -6.83
N HIS A 312 6.23 5.83 -5.54
CA HIS A 312 6.64 4.97 -4.43
C HIS A 312 8.12 4.56 -4.46
N TRP A 313 9.00 5.42 -4.98
CA TRP A 313 10.44 5.23 -4.95
C TRP A 313 11.15 6.51 -4.48
N GLY A 314 12.42 6.39 -4.09
CA GLY A 314 13.25 7.56 -3.83
C GLY A 314 12.88 8.39 -2.58
N THR A 315 11.90 7.99 -1.78
CA THR A 315 11.44 8.79 -0.62
C THR A 315 11.68 8.10 0.72
N PHE A 316 11.26 6.84 0.85
CA PHE A 316 11.42 6.06 2.08
C PHE A 316 12.25 4.80 1.80
N HIS A 317 12.99 4.33 2.82
CA HIS A 317 13.69 3.04 2.78
C HIS A 317 12.81 1.96 3.40
N LEU A 318 11.97 1.32 2.57
CA LEU A 318 10.94 0.39 3.01
C LEU A 318 11.24 -1.07 2.69
N SER A 319 12.37 -1.34 2.03
CA SER A 319 12.68 -2.60 1.34
C SER A 319 14.19 -2.70 1.07
N ASN A 320 14.63 -3.81 0.48
CA ASN A 320 16.04 -4.12 0.29
C ASN A 320 16.65 -3.56 -1.01
N GLU A 321 15.85 -3.09 -1.96
CA GLU A 321 16.40 -2.62 -3.23
C GLU A 321 17.22 -1.34 -3.07
N SER A 322 18.17 -1.14 -3.99
CA SER A 322 18.95 0.10 -4.04
C SER A 322 18.06 1.29 -4.39
N TYR A 323 18.32 2.44 -3.76
CA TYR A 323 17.55 3.67 -3.86
C TYR A 323 17.17 4.10 -5.28
N LEU A 324 18.10 4.00 -6.23
CA LEU A 324 17.94 4.42 -7.62
C LEU A 324 17.64 3.27 -8.57
N SER A 325 17.58 2.04 -8.06
CA SER A 325 17.29 0.87 -8.91
C SER A 325 15.88 0.91 -9.53
N PRO A 326 14.80 1.38 -8.85
CA PRO A 326 13.48 1.45 -9.46
C PRO A 326 13.41 2.31 -10.75
N PRO A 327 13.82 3.59 -10.76
CA PRO A 327 13.75 4.42 -11.98
C PRO A 327 14.73 3.95 -13.05
N GLU A 328 15.93 3.47 -12.68
CA GLU A 328 16.92 2.97 -13.64
C GLU A 328 16.41 1.71 -14.35
N LEU A 329 15.80 0.79 -13.60
CA LEU A 329 15.18 -0.41 -14.15
C LEU A 329 13.97 -0.06 -15.01
N LEU A 330 13.09 0.84 -14.56
CA LEU A 330 11.95 1.31 -15.35
C LEU A 330 12.41 1.89 -16.69
N ALA A 331 13.35 2.85 -16.67
CA ALA A 331 13.86 3.49 -17.87
C ALA A 331 14.46 2.47 -18.85
N ARG A 332 15.23 1.51 -18.34
CA ARG A 332 15.81 0.42 -19.15
C ARG A 332 14.75 -0.47 -19.77
N LEU A 333 13.73 -0.88 -19.01
CA LEU A 333 12.66 -1.76 -19.49
C LEU A 333 11.74 -1.05 -20.48
N TRP A 334 11.41 0.22 -20.20
CA TRP A 334 10.55 1.04 -21.03
C TRP A 334 11.17 1.36 -22.40
N ALA A 335 12.49 1.60 -22.46
CA ALA A 335 13.21 1.84 -23.71
C ALA A 335 13.09 0.68 -24.73
N ALA A 336 12.75 -0.52 -24.27
CA ALA A 336 12.54 -1.70 -25.13
C ALA A 336 11.07 -1.91 -25.54
N GLN A 337 10.13 -1.10 -25.04
CA GLN A 337 8.70 -1.24 -25.33
C GLN A 337 8.31 -0.53 -26.62
N ASN A 338 7.30 -1.08 -27.32
CA ASN A 338 6.58 -0.32 -28.34
C ASN A 338 5.50 0.51 -27.64
N THR A 339 5.71 1.82 -27.58
CA THR A 339 4.88 2.68 -26.73
C THR A 339 3.60 3.18 -27.41
N ASN A 340 3.48 3.08 -28.74
CA ASN A 340 2.34 3.62 -29.50
C ASN A 340 1.94 5.06 -29.09
N GLY A 341 2.91 5.89 -28.71
CA GLY A 341 2.69 7.28 -28.28
C GLY A 341 2.51 7.47 -26.76
N SER A 342 2.34 6.38 -26.00
CA SER A 342 2.32 6.41 -24.54
C SER A 342 3.72 6.69 -23.96
N GLN A 343 3.77 7.21 -22.73
CA GLN A 343 5.00 7.44 -21.98
C GLN A 343 4.92 6.82 -20.58
N PHE A 344 6.04 6.30 -20.08
CA PHE A 344 6.19 5.93 -18.68
C PHE A 344 7.47 6.57 -18.14
N ILE A 345 7.31 7.57 -17.27
CA ILE A 345 8.40 8.42 -16.80
C ILE A 345 8.52 8.39 -15.28
N THR A 346 9.65 8.87 -14.78
CA THR A 346 9.84 9.22 -13.36
C THR A 346 10.24 10.68 -13.25
N THR A 347 9.93 11.32 -12.12
CA THR A 347 10.25 12.73 -11.87
C THR A 347 11.26 12.92 -10.77
N SER A 348 11.93 14.08 -10.77
CA SER A 348 12.59 14.59 -9.57
C SER A 348 11.55 14.99 -8.51
N LEU A 349 11.96 15.06 -7.24
CA LEU A 349 11.07 15.47 -6.17
C LEU A 349 10.68 16.95 -6.34
N GLY A 350 9.38 17.23 -6.40
CA GLY A 350 8.84 18.58 -6.59
C GLY A 350 8.91 19.13 -8.02
N GLN A 351 9.32 18.29 -8.98
CA GLN A 351 9.22 18.64 -10.39
C GLN A 351 7.75 18.65 -10.83
N LEU A 352 7.35 19.75 -11.49
CA LEU A 352 6.05 19.86 -12.13
C LEU A 352 6.14 19.32 -13.57
N ILE A 353 5.13 18.56 -13.98
CA ILE A 353 4.95 18.10 -15.37
C ILE A 353 3.67 18.75 -15.90
N ASP A 354 3.79 19.37 -17.07
CA ASP A 354 2.65 19.82 -17.86
C ASP A 354 2.22 18.65 -18.78
N ILE A 355 0.93 18.34 -18.77
CA ILE A 355 0.34 17.27 -19.59
C ILE A 355 -0.66 17.95 -20.52
N GLU A 356 -0.40 17.86 -21.83
CA GLU A 356 -1.19 18.49 -22.90
C GLU A 356 -2.38 17.64 -23.36
#